data_AF-A0A1A9G6K1-F1
#
_entry.id   AF-A0A1A9G6K1-F1
#
_cell.length_a   1.000
_cell.length_b   1.000
_cell.length_c   1.000
_cell.angle_alpha   90.00
_cell.angle_beta   90.00
_cell.angle_gamma   90.00
#
_symmetry.space_group_name_H-M   'P 1'
#
loop_
_entity.id
_entity.type
_entity.pdbx_description
1 polymer ?
#
loop_
_entity_poly.entity_id
_entity_poly.type
_entity_poly.pdbx_seq_one_letter_code
_entity_poly.pdbx_strand_id
1 'polypeptide(L)'
;MGAQADDDDDALEHEEARRALEQGLVRPLEQIIVEARKHVEGDLIEVELEREGDRYIYELEFIQPSGQIIELQLDAKTMAIVEDDDD
;
A
#
# COMPACT_ATOMS: atom_id res chain seq x y z
N MET A 1 39.84 -2.78 -5.92
CA MET A 1 38.59 -3.57 -5.87
C MET A 1 37.45 -2.59 -5.99
N GLY A 2 36.62 -2.74 -7.02
CA GLY A 2 35.56 -1.82 -7.38
C GLY A 2 34.30 -1.96 -6.51
N ALA A 3 33.40 -1.00 -6.74
CA ALA A 3 32.03 -0.83 -6.25
C ALA A 3 31.22 -2.15 -6.24
N GLN A 4 30.12 -2.29 -5.50
CA GLN A 4 29.04 -1.35 -5.21
C GLN A 4 28.19 -2.03 -4.12
N ALA A 5 27.74 -1.30 -3.10
CA ALA A 5 27.10 -1.84 -1.91
C ALA A 5 25.64 -1.35 -1.83
N ASP A 6 24.95 -1.44 -2.97
CA ASP A 6 23.69 -0.75 -3.22
C ASP A 6 22.65 -1.72 -3.85
N ASP A 7 22.63 -2.99 -3.43
CA ASP A 7 21.72 -4.05 -3.95
C ASP A 7 20.99 -4.83 -2.82
N ASP A 8 21.21 -4.48 -1.55
CA ASP A 8 20.70 -5.24 -0.38
C ASP A 8 19.53 -4.57 0.37
N ASP A 9 19.17 -3.31 0.07
CA ASP A 9 18.10 -2.58 0.79
C ASP A 9 16.69 -3.07 0.37
N ASP A 10 16.45 -3.30 -0.93
CA ASP A 10 15.17 -3.80 -1.47
C ASP A 10 14.74 -5.17 -0.90
N ALA A 11 15.69 -6.01 -0.48
CA ALA A 11 15.39 -7.34 0.02
C ALA A 11 14.81 -7.33 1.44
N LEU A 12 15.12 -6.31 2.23
CA LEU A 12 14.67 -6.19 3.62
C LEU A 12 13.23 -5.67 3.71
N GLU A 13 12.85 -4.69 2.88
CA GLU A 13 11.49 -4.14 2.83
C GLU A 13 10.48 -5.19 2.33
N HIS A 14 10.86 -6.02 1.36
CA HIS A 14 9.97 -7.05 0.83
C HIS A 14 9.76 -8.22 1.83
N GLU A 15 10.76 -8.50 2.69
CA GLU A 15 10.61 -9.49 3.76
C GLU A 15 9.76 -8.95 4.93
N GLU A 16 9.86 -7.66 5.27
CA GLU A 16 8.98 -7.02 6.26
C GLU A 16 7.51 -7.01 5.82
N ALA A 17 7.23 -6.65 4.56
CA ALA A 17 5.86 -6.69 4.03
C ALA A 17 5.25 -8.10 4.06
N ARG A 18 6.04 -9.13 3.71
CA ARG A 18 5.63 -10.54 3.84
C ARG A 18 5.39 -10.94 5.30
N ARG A 19 6.32 -10.61 6.20
CA ARG A 19 6.18 -10.92 7.62
C ARG A 19 4.98 -10.21 8.24
N ALA A 20 4.66 -8.99 7.84
CA ALA A 20 3.49 -8.26 8.31
C ALA A 20 2.18 -8.96 7.87
N LEU A 21 2.12 -9.46 6.63
CA LEU A 21 0.99 -10.27 6.13
C LEU A 21 0.89 -11.61 6.88
N GLU A 22 2.01 -12.30 7.08
CA GLU A 22 2.05 -13.60 7.79
C GLU A 22 1.73 -13.46 9.28
N GLN A 23 2.08 -12.34 9.91
CA GLN A 23 1.78 -12.05 11.31
C GLN A 23 0.35 -11.52 11.53
N GLY A 24 -0.42 -11.28 10.46
CA GLY A 24 -1.75 -10.70 10.55
C GLY A 24 -1.75 -9.26 11.08
N LEU A 25 -0.61 -8.57 10.96
CA LEU A 25 -0.47 -7.15 11.28
C LEU A 25 -1.13 -6.28 10.20
N VAL A 26 -1.17 -6.80 8.97
CA VAL A 26 -1.87 -6.20 7.83
C VAL A 26 -2.86 -7.21 7.23
N ARG A 27 -3.98 -6.71 6.71
CA ARG A 27 -4.96 -7.52 5.99
C ARG A 27 -4.38 -7.98 4.65
N PRO A 28 -4.86 -9.12 4.11
CA PRO A 28 -4.44 -9.56 2.80
C PRO A 28 -4.70 -8.45 1.79
N LEU A 29 -3.71 -8.15 0.97
CA LEU A 29 -3.80 -7.16 -0.09
C LEU A 29 -5.07 -7.35 -0.94
N GLU A 30 -5.43 -8.59 -1.25
CA GLU A 30 -6.66 -8.92 -1.98
C GLU A 30 -7.92 -8.38 -1.31
N GLN A 31 -8.03 -8.41 0.02
CA GLN A 31 -9.20 -7.87 0.71
C GLN A 31 -9.25 -6.35 0.63
N ILE A 32 -8.10 -5.69 0.80
CA ILE A 32 -7.97 -4.24 0.70
C ILE A 32 -8.34 -3.78 -0.72
N ILE A 33 -7.82 -4.44 -1.75
CA ILE A 33 -8.15 -4.13 -3.15
C ILE A 33 -9.65 -4.34 -3.41
N VAL A 34 -10.25 -5.40 -2.87
CA VAL A 34 -11.68 -5.66 -3.03
C VAL A 34 -12.53 -4.59 -2.36
N GLU A 35 -12.19 -4.15 -1.15
CA GLU A 35 -12.90 -3.04 -0.50
C GLU A 35 -12.66 -1.70 -1.22
N ALA A 36 -11.42 -1.39 -1.59
CA ALA A 36 -11.07 -0.18 -2.32
C ALA A 36 -11.80 -0.05 -3.66
N ARG A 37 -11.91 -1.14 -4.42
CA ARG A 37 -12.69 -1.20 -5.67
C ARG A 37 -14.20 -1.02 -5.48
N LYS A 38 -14.73 -1.13 -4.25
CA LYS A 38 -16.14 -0.75 -3.97
C LYS A 38 -16.31 0.75 -3.75
N HIS A 39 -15.24 1.43 -3.35
CA HIS A 39 -15.24 2.87 -3.11
C HIS A 39 -14.87 3.67 -4.36
N VAL A 40 -13.93 3.16 -5.16
CA VAL A 40 -13.40 3.84 -6.34
C VAL A 40 -13.68 3.02 -7.60
N GLU A 41 -14.37 3.63 -8.56
CA GLU A 41 -14.52 3.07 -9.91
C GLU A 41 -13.27 3.41 -10.73
N GLY A 42 -12.47 2.39 -11.06
CA GLY A 42 -11.24 2.54 -11.84
C GLY A 42 -10.43 1.25 -11.89
N ASP A 43 -9.37 1.26 -12.68
CA ASP A 43 -8.36 0.21 -12.67
C ASP A 43 -7.28 0.57 -11.65
N LEU A 44 -7.02 -0.34 -10.71
CA LEU A 44 -5.89 -0.21 -9.78
C LEU A 44 -4.60 -0.26 -10.59
N ILE A 45 -3.81 0.79 -10.52
CA ILE A 45 -2.51 0.88 -11.21
C ILE A 45 -1.35 0.58 -10.28
N GLU A 46 -1.47 1.00 -9.02
CA GLU A 46 -0.40 0.87 -8.03
C GLU A 46 -0.98 0.56 -6.66
N VAL A 47 -0.19 -0.16 -5.86
CA VAL A 47 -0.50 -0.37 -4.45
C VAL A 47 0.78 -0.39 -3.64
N GLU A 48 0.87 0.55 -2.71
CA GLU A 48 2.01 0.71 -1.83
C GLU A 48 1.58 0.45 -0.38
N LEU A 49 2.48 -0.14 0.40
CA LEU A 49 2.28 -0.35 1.83
C LEU A 49 3.29 0.50 2.56
N GLU A 50 2.84 1.63 3.06
CA GLU A 50 3.65 2.52 3.86
C GLU A 50 3.53 2.20 5.35
N ARG A 51 4.62 2.43 6.08
CA ARG A 51 4.66 2.28 7.54
C ARG A 51 4.83 3.63 8.20
N GLU A 52 3.72 4.21 8.62
CA GLU A 52 3.73 5.43 9.43
C GLU A 52 3.86 5.10 10.93
N GLY A 53 5.10 5.11 11.42
CA GLY A 53 5.42 4.83 12.81
C GLY A 53 5.12 3.37 13.20
N ASP A 54 4.00 3.16 13.90
CA ASP A 54 3.51 1.83 14.35
C ASP A 54 2.28 1.36 13.55
N ARG A 55 1.85 2.15 12.55
CA ARG A 55 0.71 1.83 11.69
C ARG A 55 1.21 1.51 10.29
N TYR A 56 0.45 0.65 9.63
CA TYR A 56 0.64 0.32 8.24
C TYR A 56 -0.53 0.92 7.47
N ILE A 57 -0.25 1.64 6.40
CA ILE A 57 -1.23 2.30 5.54
C ILE A 57 -1.04 1.74 4.13
N TYR A 58 -2.14 1.29 3.54
CA TYR A 58 -2.18 0.95 2.12
C TYR A 58 -2.55 2.18 1.34
N GLU A 59 -1.67 2.60 0.45
CA GLU A 59 -1.98 3.58 -0.58
C GLU A 59 -2.34 2.85 -1.87
N LEU A 60 -3.51 3.13 -2.42
CA LEU A 60 -3.99 2.54 -3.65
C LEU A 60 -4.27 3.63 -4.66
N GLU A 61 -3.59 3.57 -5.81
CA GLU A 61 -3.86 4.47 -6.92
C GLU A 61 -4.75 3.81 -7.96
N PHE A 62 -5.83 4.49 -8.31
CA PHE A 62 -6.78 4.06 -9.33
C PHE A 62 -6.78 5.02 -10.50
N ILE A 63 -6.63 4.49 -11.71
CA ILE A 63 -6.88 5.24 -12.93
C ILE A 63 -8.31 5.03 -13.40
N GLN A 64 -9.05 6.13 -13.51
CA GLN A 64 -10.40 6.12 -14.08
C GLN A 64 -10.34 6.09 -15.60
N PRO A 65 -11.39 5.59 -16.29
CA PRO A 65 -11.48 5.66 -17.75
C PRO A 65 -11.51 7.10 -18.29
N SER A 66 -11.79 8.09 -17.44
CA SER A 66 -11.67 9.52 -17.73
C SER A 66 -10.20 10.00 -17.80
N GLY A 67 -9.24 9.20 -17.34
CA GLY A 67 -7.83 9.55 -17.16
C GLY A 67 -7.52 10.26 -15.84
N GLN A 68 -8.50 10.36 -14.92
CA GLN A 68 -8.27 10.88 -13.57
C GLN A 68 -7.64 9.80 -12.70
N ILE A 69 -6.62 10.19 -11.91
CA ILE A 69 -6.03 9.35 -10.86
C ILE A 69 -6.74 9.67 -9.55
N ILE A 70 -7.10 8.63 -8.81
CA ILE A 70 -7.68 8.72 -7.47
C ILE A 70 -6.81 7.90 -6.53
N GLU A 71 -6.25 8.58 -5.55
CA GLU A 71 -5.52 7.97 -4.44
C GLU A 71 -6.51 7.61 -3.32
N LEU A 72 -6.37 6.41 -2.78
CA LEU A 72 -7.15 5.93 -1.64
C LEU A 72 -6.21 5.35 -0.60
N GLN A 73 -6.13 6.00 0.56
CA GLN A 73 -5.37 5.50 1.70
C GLN A 73 -6.27 4.73 2.67
N LEU A 74 -5.83 3.54 3.07
CA LEU A 74 -6.56 2.63 3.95
C LEU A 74 -5.65 2.12 5.07
N ASP A 75 -6.10 2.19 6.33
CA ASP A 75 -5.38 1.56 7.44
C ASP A 75 -5.32 0.04 7.20
N ALA A 76 -4.12 -0.51 7.14
CA ALA A 76 -3.90 -1.90 6.77
C ALA A 76 -4.44 -2.90 7.80
N LYS A 77 -4.73 -2.46 9.02
CA LYS A 77 -5.27 -3.29 10.11
C LYS A 77 -6.80 -3.19 10.19
N THR A 78 -7.36 -1.99 10.08
CA THR A 78 -8.80 -1.74 10.24
C THR A 78 -9.57 -1.61 8.93
N MET A 79 -8.87 -1.44 7.79
CA MET A 79 -9.44 -1.10 6.48
C MET A 79 -10.26 0.20 6.52
N ALA A 80 -9.92 1.10 7.44
CA ALA A 80 -10.59 2.39 7.54
C ALA A 80 -9.92 3.35 6.57
N ILE A 81 -10.70 4.14 5.85
CA ILE A 81 -10.17 5.22 5.01
C ILE A 81 -9.45 6.20 5.93
N VAL A 82 -8.17 6.40 5.63
CA VAL A 82 -7.38 7.47 6.23
C VAL A 82 -7.62 8.67 5.33
N GLU A 83 -8.29 9.70 5.84
CA GLU A 83 -8.31 10.97 5.13
C GLU A 83 -6.89 11.54 5.22
N ASP A 84 -6.30 11.77 4.05
CA ASP A 84 -5.05 12.48 3.88
C ASP A 84 -5.31 13.93 4.30
N ASP A 85 -4.97 14.25 5.56
CA ASP A 85 -4.98 15.61 6.11
C ASP A 85 -3.67 16.28 5.66
N ASP A 86 -3.48 16.40 4.34
CA ASP A 86 -2.38 17.17 3.74
C ASP A 86 -2.84 18.64 3.66
N ASP A 87 -2.91 19.32 4.82
CA ASP A 87 -3.09 20.80 4.92
C ASP A 87 -2.22 21.42 6.04
#